data_AF-A0A9E1WRQ7-F1
#
_entry.id   AF-A0A9E1WRQ7-F1
#
_cell.length_a   1.000
_cell.length_b   1.000
_cell.length_c   1.000
_cell.angle_alpha   90.00
_cell.angle_beta   90.00
_cell.angle_gamma   90.00
#
_symmetry.space_group_name_H-M   'P 1'
#
loop_
_entity.id
_entity.type
_entity.pdbx_description
1 polymer ?
#
loop_
_entity_poly.entity_id
_entity_poly.type
_entity_poly.pdbx_seq_one_letter_code
_entity_poly.pdbx_strand_id
1 'polypeptide(L)'
;MSSVVPYLIRAYCDWIEDSNFTPHILVSSEKAGVSIPEGFASDGKIILNIASSATEGRAITNKFISFKAIFNGKPEKIIVPCNAVLSIYAKENGEGMFFDNKADPIDQENPKPNLTILD
;
A
#
# COMPACT_ATOMS: atom_id res chain seq x y z
N MET A 1 -4.42 -0.60 18.30
CA MET A 1 -5.43 -0.71 17.21
C MET A 1 -4.79 -1.19 15.91
N SER A 2 -5.55 -1.67 14.92
CA SER A 2 -5.01 -1.95 13.59
C SER A 2 -4.77 -0.65 12.82
N SER A 3 -3.59 -0.48 12.23
CA SER A 3 -3.26 0.67 11.38
C SER A 3 -4.33 0.93 10.31
N VAL A 4 -4.63 2.21 10.05
CA VAL A 4 -5.57 2.64 9.01
C VAL A 4 -4.97 2.54 7.59
N VAL A 5 -3.63 2.47 7.50
CA VAL A 5 -2.86 2.46 6.24
C VAL A 5 -3.36 1.45 5.20
N PRO A 6 -3.62 0.16 5.53
CA PRO A 6 -4.10 -0.82 4.55
C PRO A 6 -5.45 -0.46 3.93
N TYR A 7 -6.32 0.20 4.70
CA TYR A 7 -7.63 0.64 4.22
C TYR A 7 -7.49 1.82 3.26
N LEU A 8 -6.62 2.77 3.60
CA LEU A 8 -6.33 3.91 2.75
C LEU A 8 -5.65 3.50 1.45
N ILE A 9 -4.74 2.52 1.49
CA ILE A 9 -4.13 1.95 0.27
C ILE A 9 -5.22 1.43 -0.69
N ARG A 10 -6.22 0.69 -0.21
CA ARG A 10 -7.33 0.22 -1.05
C ARG A 10 -8.14 1.39 -1.61
N ALA A 11 -8.56 2.31 -0.74
CA ALA A 11 -9.37 3.45 -1.15
C ALA A 11 -8.68 4.31 -2.22
N TYR A 12 -7.38 4.59 -2.07
CA TYR A 12 -6.60 5.30 -3.08
C TYR A 12 -6.40 4.46 -4.34
N CYS A 13 -6.13 3.16 -4.22
CA CYS A 13 -5.98 2.29 -5.38
C CYS A 13 -7.25 2.29 -6.25
N ASP A 14 -8.41 2.13 -5.64
CA ASP A 14 -9.70 2.12 -6.33
C ASP A 14 -9.97 3.49 -6.96
N TRP A 15 -9.80 4.59 -6.21
CA TRP A 15 -9.98 5.95 -6.72
C TRP A 15 -9.05 6.28 -7.90
N ILE A 16 -7.78 5.88 -7.84
CA ILE A 16 -6.81 6.08 -8.91
C ILE A 16 -7.26 5.31 -10.17
N GLU A 17 -7.67 4.05 -10.02
CA GLU A 17 -8.13 3.23 -11.16
C GLU A 17 -9.44 3.75 -11.76
N ASP A 18 -10.41 4.13 -10.93
CA ASP A 18 -11.68 4.73 -11.37
C ASP A 18 -11.46 6.07 -12.10
N SER A 19 -10.38 6.77 -11.77
CA SER A 19 -9.95 8.00 -12.45
C SER A 19 -9.16 7.75 -13.74
N ASN A 20 -9.04 6.49 -14.18
CA ASN A 20 -8.22 6.04 -15.32
C ASN A 20 -6.71 6.38 -15.18
N PHE A 21 -6.20 6.36 -13.96
CA PHE A 21 -4.79 6.57 -13.64
C PHE A 21 -4.12 5.28 -13.18
N THR A 22 -2.79 5.31 -13.07
CA THR A 22 -1.98 4.12 -12.77
C THR A 22 -1.49 4.15 -11.32
N PRO A 23 -2.00 3.31 -10.41
CA PRO A 23 -1.59 3.30 -9.02
C PRO A 23 -0.16 2.77 -8.84
N HIS A 24 0.70 3.61 -8.29
CA HIS A 24 2.07 3.29 -7.90
C HIS A 24 2.20 3.37 -6.38
N ILE A 25 2.99 2.47 -5.80
CA ILE A 25 3.39 2.54 -4.39
C ILE A 25 4.90 2.70 -4.27
N LEU A 26 5.32 3.55 -3.36
CA LEU A 26 6.70 3.59 -2.89
C LEU A 26 6.84 2.66 -1.69
N VAL A 27 7.80 1.76 -1.72
CA VAL A 27 7.99 0.73 -0.69
C VAL A 27 9.42 0.80 -0.17
N SER A 28 9.58 0.69 1.15
CA SER A 28 10.89 0.43 1.77
C SER A 28 11.24 -1.04 1.60
N SER A 29 12.28 -1.35 0.83
CA SER A 29 12.72 -2.72 0.56
C SER A 29 13.44 -3.37 1.74
N GLU A 30 13.87 -2.57 2.72
CA GLU A 30 14.62 -3.02 3.90
C GLU A 30 13.72 -3.53 5.03
N LYS A 31 12.39 -3.34 4.92
CA LYS A 31 11.43 -3.79 5.92
C LYS A 31 11.29 -5.30 5.89
N ALA A 32 11.26 -5.91 7.08
CA ALA A 32 11.07 -7.35 7.24
C ALA A 32 9.79 -7.83 6.55
N GLY A 33 9.90 -8.93 5.80
CA GLY A 33 8.78 -9.54 5.09
C GLY A 33 8.52 -8.98 3.68
N VAL A 34 9.24 -7.95 3.25
CA VAL A 34 9.24 -7.53 1.84
C VAL A 34 9.95 -8.59 1.01
N SER A 35 9.29 -9.03 -0.06
CA SER A 35 9.83 -9.97 -1.05
C SER A 35 9.66 -9.36 -2.43
N ILE A 36 10.79 -8.96 -3.01
CA ILE A 36 10.92 -8.36 -4.34
C ILE A 36 12.16 -8.97 -5.03
N PRO A 37 12.25 -8.97 -6.36
CA PRO A 37 13.44 -9.41 -7.08
C PRO A 37 14.66 -8.53 -6.74
N GLU A 38 15.81 -9.17 -6.58
CA GLU A 38 17.06 -8.49 -6.27
C GLU A 38 17.48 -7.54 -7.41
N GLY A 39 18.15 -6.43 -7.05
CA GLY A 39 18.67 -5.45 -8.01
C GLY A 39 17.66 -4.42 -8.54
N PHE A 40 16.39 -4.49 -8.15
CA PHE A 40 15.37 -3.50 -8.54
C PHE A 40 15.15 -2.39 -7.51
N ALA A 41 15.69 -2.54 -6.31
CA ALA A 41 15.66 -1.50 -5.29
C ALA A 41 16.84 -0.52 -5.45
N SER A 42 16.59 0.76 -5.20
CA SER A 42 17.60 1.83 -5.13
C SER A 42 17.43 2.55 -3.80
N ASP A 43 18.53 2.78 -3.08
CA ASP A 43 18.54 3.45 -1.77
C ASP A 43 17.51 2.90 -0.76
N GLY A 44 17.43 1.56 -0.69
CA GLY A 44 16.52 0.86 0.23
C GLY A 44 15.04 1.02 -0.12
N LYS A 45 14.72 1.46 -1.36
CA LYS A 45 13.37 1.71 -1.82
C LYS A 45 13.10 1.13 -3.21
N ILE A 46 11.84 0.85 -3.48
CA ILE A 46 11.36 0.45 -4.80
C ILE A 46 10.00 1.09 -5.08
N ILE A 47 9.76 1.44 -6.33
CA ILE A 47 8.45 1.86 -6.82
C ILE A 47 7.82 0.66 -7.52
N LEU A 48 6.59 0.32 -7.15
CA LEU A 48 5.85 -0.78 -7.74
C LEU A 48 4.58 -0.26 -8.39
N ASN A 49 4.39 -0.60 -9.67
CA ASN A 49 3.10 -0.45 -10.32
C ASN A 49 2.17 -1.55 -9.82
N ILE A 50 1.10 -1.16 -9.13
CA ILE A 50 0.12 -2.11 -8.59
C ILE A 50 -1.18 -2.10 -9.37
N ALA A 51 -1.25 -1.47 -10.55
CA ALA A 51 -2.46 -1.45 -11.37
C ALA A 51 -2.96 -2.86 -11.69
N SER A 52 -4.27 -3.05 -11.73
CA SER A 52 -4.91 -4.31 -12.10
C SER A 52 -4.51 -4.77 -13.51
N SER A 53 -4.22 -3.83 -14.41
CA SER A 53 -3.71 -4.09 -15.77
C SER A 53 -2.24 -4.53 -15.82
N ALA A 54 -1.45 -4.25 -14.77
CA ALA A 54 -0.02 -4.54 -14.71
C ALA A 54 0.31 -5.73 -13.79
N THR A 55 -0.71 -6.32 -13.15
CA THR A 55 -0.54 -7.33 -12.12
C THR A 55 -1.47 -8.52 -12.32
N GLU A 56 -1.04 -9.70 -11.92
CA GLU A 56 -1.87 -10.91 -11.91
C GLU A 56 -2.09 -11.37 -10.45
N GLY A 57 -3.34 -11.68 -10.10
CA GLY A 57 -3.70 -12.18 -8.76
C GLY A 57 -3.46 -11.16 -7.64
N ARG A 58 -3.63 -9.86 -7.92
CA ARG A 58 -3.45 -8.78 -6.95
C ARG A 58 -4.38 -8.96 -5.74
N ALA A 59 -3.80 -8.98 -4.55
CA ALA A 59 -4.49 -8.98 -3.28
C ALA A 59 -3.95 -7.86 -2.38
N ILE A 60 -4.85 -6.99 -1.90
CA ILE A 60 -4.53 -5.89 -0.98
C ILE A 60 -5.25 -6.17 0.35
N THR A 61 -4.59 -6.90 1.24
CA THR A 61 -5.16 -7.30 2.53
C THR A 61 -4.85 -6.28 3.63
N ASN A 62 -5.27 -6.54 4.87
CA ASN A 62 -4.87 -5.72 6.01
C ASN A 62 -3.40 -5.93 6.44
N LYS A 63 -2.73 -6.98 5.95
CA LYS A 63 -1.38 -7.34 6.37
C LYS A 63 -0.35 -7.08 5.29
N PHE A 64 -0.67 -7.44 4.06
CA PHE A 64 0.23 -7.35 2.92
C PHE A 64 -0.52 -7.09 1.62
N ILE A 65 0.23 -6.52 0.67
CA ILE A 65 -0.07 -6.47 -0.74
C ILE A 65 0.70 -7.61 -1.41
N SER A 66 0.06 -8.39 -2.26
CA SER A 66 0.74 -9.42 -3.06
C SER A 66 0.20 -9.48 -4.47
N PHE A 67 1.07 -9.74 -5.43
CA PHE A 67 0.71 -9.91 -6.83
C PHE A 67 1.85 -10.61 -7.58
N LYS A 68 1.59 -11.06 -8.81
CA LYS A 68 2.63 -11.40 -9.78
C LYS A 68 2.79 -10.29 -10.81
N ALA A 69 4.01 -10.03 -11.23
CA ALA A 69 4.32 -9.08 -12.30
C ALA A 69 5.61 -9.50 -13.03
N ILE A 70 5.89 -8.89 -14.18
CA ILE A 70 7.08 -9.19 -14.99
C ILE A 70 8.21 -8.23 -14.65
N PHE A 71 9.35 -8.77 -14.23
CA PHE A 71 10.59 -8.04 -13.95
C PHE A 71 11.68 -8.57 -14.88
N ASN A 72 12.26 -7.71 -15.73
CA ASN A 72 13.25 -8.11 -16.76
C ASN A 72 12.82 -9.33 -17.59
N GLY A 73 11.54 -9.37 -17.99
CA GLY A 73 10.98 -10.46 -18.80
C GLY A 73 10.66 -11.75 -18.03
N LYS A 74 10.90 -11.80 -16.71
CA LYS A 74 10.60 -12.97 -15.87
C LYS A 74 9.40 -12.70 -14.96
N PRO A 75 8.44 -13.64 -14.84
CA PRO A 75 7.34 -13.51 -13.90
C PRO A 75 7.86 -13.70 -12.47
N GLU A 76 7.58 -12.73 -11.61
CA GLU A 76 8.02 -12.69 -10.22
C GLU A 76 6.83 -12.49 -9.29
N LYS A 77 6.88 -13.12 -8.12
CA LYS A 77 5.87 -12.93 -7.06
C LYS A 77 6.34 -11.87 -6.09
N ILE A 78 5.54 -10.84 -5.91
CA ILE A 78 5.80 -9.71 -5.02
C ILE A 78 4.97 -9.84 -3.75
N ILE A 79 5.58 -9.58 -2.60
CA ILE A 79 4.91 -9.50 -1.30
C ILE A 79 5.42 -8.26 -0.57
N VAL A 80 4.51 -7.38 -0.16
CA VAL A 80 4.82 -6.13 0.53
C VAL A 80 3.94 -6.02 1.78
N PRO A 81 4.50 -6.13 2.99
CA PRO A 81 3.79 -5.79 4.22
C PRO A 81 3.27 -4.35 4.17
N CYS A 82 2.05 -4.10 4.65
CA CYS A 82 1.44 -2.77 4.54
C CYS A 82 2.25 -1.67 5.28
N ASN A 83 2.97 -2.03 6.35
CA ASN A 83 3.85 -1.11 7.08
C ASN A 83 5.18 -0.81 6.35
N ALA A 84 5.43 -1.45 5.21
CA ALA A 84 6.56 -1.14 4.33
C ALA A 84 6.19 -0.14 3.23
N VAL A 85 4.89 0.12 3.03
CA VAL A 85 4.40 1.10 2.06
C VAL A 85 4.60 2.50 2.63
N LEU A 86 5.34 3.33 1.89
CA LEU A 86 5.68 4.71 2.25
C LEU A 86 4.71 5.70 1.61
N SER A 87 4.21 5.39 0.41
CA SER A 87 3.17 6.18 -0.27
C SER A 87 2.40 5.36 -1.29
N ILE A 88 1.23 5.87 -1.66
CA ILE A 88 0.46 5.47 -2.85
C ILE A 88 0.14 6.73 -3.65
N TYR A 89 0.30 6.69 -4.97
CA TYR A 89 0.05 7.83 -5.85
C TYR A 89 -0.30 7.42 -7.28
N ALA A 90 -1.00 8.28 -7.99
CA ALA A 90 -1.24 8.19 -9.42
C ALA A 90 0.03 8.58 -10.19
N LYS A 91 0.51 7.71 -11.07
CA LYS A 91 1.73 7.94 -11.87
C LYS A 91 1.66 9.24 -12.70
N GLU A 92 0.47 9.60 -13.15
CA GLU A 92 0.21 10.63 -14.17
C GLU A 92 0.37 12.05 -13.61
N ASN A 93 -0.12 12.29 -12.39
CA ASN A 93 -0.15 13.62 -11.78
C ASN A 93 0.49 13.69 -10.39
N GLY A 94 0.89 12.55 -9.81
CA GLY A 94 1.50 12.47 -8.49
C GLY A 94 0.51 12.62 -7.32
N GLU A 95 -0.79 12.72 -7.58
CA GLU A 95 -1.80 12.79 -6.52
C GLU A 95 -1.89 11.48 -5.75
N GLY A 96 -2.02 11.57 -4.43
CA GLY A 96 -1.98 10.40 -3.57
C GLY A 96 -1.77 10.76 -2.12
N MET A 97 -1.13 9.85 -1.38
CA MET A 97 -0.87 10.02 0.04
C MET A 97 0.47 9.43 0.44
N PHE A 98 1.13 10.13 1.36
CA PHE A 98 2.29 9.65 2.10
C PHE A 98 1.83 9.07 3.44
N PHE A 99 2.38 7.92 3.81
CA PHE A 99 2.11 7.28 5.08
C PHE A 99 3.28 7.52 6.03
N ASP A 100 3.05 8.27 7.11
CA ASP A 100 4.01 8.34 8.20
C ASP A 100 3.83 7.08 9.07
N ASN A 101 4.70 6.08 8.87
CA ASN A 101 4.67 4.83 9.64
C ASN A 101 5.27 4.99 11.06
N LYS A 102 5.31 6.22 11.61
CA LYS A 102 5.53 6.41 13.04
C LYS A 102 4.40 5.71 13.79
N ALA A 103 4.82 4.85 14.72
CA ALA A 103 4.04 3.95 15.54
C ALA A 103 2.60 4.40 15.80
N ASP A 104 1.68 3.43 15.71
CA ASP A 104 0.27 3.54 16.10
C ASP A 104 0.12 4.50 17.30
N PRO A 105 -0.83 5.44 17.27
CA PRO A 105 -1.15 6.24 18.44
C PRO A 105 -1.39 5.28 19.60
N ILE A 106 -0.58 5.44 20.66
CA ILE A 106 -0.81 4.86 21.97
C ILE A 106 -2.30 5.04 22.26
N ASP A 107 -3.00 3.95 22.63
CA ASP A 107 -4.40 3.97 23.05
C ASP A 107 -4.56 5.01 24.18
N GLN A 108 -4.83 6.26 23.81
CA GLN A 108 -5.41 7.22 24.72
C GLN A 108 -6.86 6.80 24.82
N GLU A 109 -7.26 6.28 25.98
CA GLU A 109 -8.66 6.06 26.32
C GLU A 109 -9.42 7.39 26.18
N ASN A 110 -9.88 7.69 24.97
CA ASN A 110 -10.84 8.75 24.76
C ASN A 110 -12.16 8.31 25.39
N PRO A 111 -12.81 9.16 26.20
CA PRO A 111 -14.07 8.81 26.81
C PRO A 111 -15.06 8.39 25.71
N LYS A 112 -15.65 7.20 25.87
CA LYS A 112 -16.60 6.64 24.89
C LYS A 112 -17.73 7.66 24.68
N PRO A 113 -17.95 8.17 23.46
CA PRO A 113 -19.10 9.02 23.20
C PRO A 113 -20.37 8.21 23.46
N ASN A 114 -21.27 8.75 24.28
CA ASN A 114 -22.57 8.13 24.53
C ASN A 114 -23.48 8.43 23.33
N LEU A 115 -23.50 7.51 22.36
CA LEU A 115 -24.41 7.56 21.22
C LEU A 115 -25.71 6.88 21.63
N THR A 116 -26.75 7.67 21.89
CA THR A 116 -28.12 7.17 21.95
C THR A 116 -28.67 7.14 20.54
N ILE A 117 -29.12 5.96 20.07
CA ILE A 117 -29.86 5.84 18.80
C ILE A 117 -31.17 6.61 18.99
N LEU A 118 -31.51 7.52 18.05
CA LEU A 118 -32.85 8.09 18.01
C LEU A 118 -33.82 6.98 17.55
N ASP A 119 -34.81 6.68 18.39
CA ASP A 119 -35.94 5.79 18.05
C ASP A 119 -36.69 6.26 16.79
#